data_AF-A0AAD4MSY4-F1
#
_entry.id   AF-A0AAD4MSY4-F1
#
_cell.length_a   1.000
_cell.length_b   1.000
_cell.length_c   1.000
_cell.angle_alpha   90.00
_cell.angle_beta   90.00
_cell.angle_gamma   90.00
#
_symmetry.space_group_name_H-M   'P 1'
#
loop_
_entity.id
_entity.type
_entity.pdbx_description
1 polymer ?
#
loop_
_entity_poly.entity_id
_entity_poly.type
_entity_poly.pdbx_seq_one_letter_code
_entity_poly.pdbx_strand_id
1 'polypeptide(L)'
;MWYESIIWCSAVTMGFVQAGLYIWAPANWFTVGRWQRRQLETPNRTWMLKRDHRLTGNMYILNTLDSIKDEDEKPVPNKFSPHHNLDAANERPLLWHGKRRAAM
;
A
#
# COMPACT_ATOMS: atom_id res chain seq x y z
N MET A 1 -50.53 6.41 -17.82
CA MET A 1 -50.59 7.87 -17.57
C MET A 1 -49.17 8.44 -17.50
N TRP A 2 -48.96 9.75 -17.60
CA TRP A 2 -47.60 10.35 -17.64
C TRP A 2 -46.73 10.02 -16.40
N TYR A 3 -47.36 9.80 -15.24
CA TYR A 3 -46.68 9.44 -13.99
C TYR A 3 -45.99 8.08 -14.04
N GLU A 4 -46.58 7.08 -14.71
CA GLU A 4 -46.00 5.73 -14.81
C GLU A 4 -44.66 5.77 -15.53
N SER A 5 -44.60 6.49 -16.65
CA SER A 5 -43.38 6.61 -17.42
C SER A 5 -42.27 7.28 -16.61
N ILE A 6 -42.60 8.32 -15.84
CA ILE A 6 -41.61 8.99 -14.98
C ILE A 6 -41.11 8.06 -13.88
N ILE A 7 -42.00 7.35 -13.18
CA ILE A 7 -41.63 6.46 -12.08
C ILE A 7 -40.79 5.29 -12.60
N TRP A 8 -41.19 4.64 -13.69
CA TRP A 8 -40.45 3.50 -14.24
C TRP A 8 -39.09 3.93 -14.81
N CYS A 9 -39.02 5.00 -15.59
CA CYS A 9 -37.74 5.48 -16.12
C CYS A 9 -36.81 5.97 -15.00
N SER A 10 -37.32 6.71 -14.01
CA SER A 10 -36.50 7.20 -12.89
C SER A 10 -36.04 6.08 -11.97
N ALA A 11 -36.89 5.10 -11.66
CA ALA A 11 -36.50 3.94 -10.86
C ALA A 11 -35.41 3.13 -11.55
N VAL A 12 -35.52 2.91 -12.87
CA VAL A 12 -34.49 2.21 -13.64
C VAL A 12 -33.17 2.99 -13.64
N THR A 13 -33.21 4.31 -13.90
CA THR A 13 -31.98 5.12 -13.90
C THR A 13 -31.33 5.17 -12.52
N MET A 14 -32.10 5.41 -11.46
CA MET A 14 -31.59 5.40 -10.09
C MET A 14 -31.03 4.02 -9.70
N GLY A 15 -31.70 2.94 -10.11
CA GLY A 15 -31.22 1.57 -9.89
C GLY A 15 -29.83 1.32 -10.49
N PHE A 16 -29.61 1.75 -11.74
CA PHE A 16 -28.30 1.60 -12.38
C PHE A 16 -27.22 2.48 -11.76
N VAL A 17 -27.53 3.73 -11.44
CA VAL A 17 -26.58 4.64 -10.76
C VAL A 17 -26.18 4.07 -9.40
N GLN A 18 -27.17 3.58 -8.64
CA GLN A 18 -26.95 3.03 -7.32
C GLN A 18 -26.15 1.73 -7.37
N ALA A 19 -26.46 0.84 -8.32
CA ALA A 19 -25.68 -0.37 -8.56
C ALA A 19 -24.22 -0.03 -8.91
N GLY A 20 -23.99 0.92 -9.81
CA GLY A 20 -22.65 1.37 -10.18
C GLY A 20 -21.85 1.89 -8.99
N LEU A 21 -22.47 2.70 -8.12
CA LEU A 21 -21.82 3.24 -6.91
C LEU A 21 -21.50 2.14 -5.89
N TYR A 22 -22.42 1.20 -5.64
CA TYR A 22 -22.21 0.17 -4.63
C TYR A 22 -21.28 -0.96 -5.07
N ILE A 23 -21.09 -1.18 -6.37
CA ILE A 23 -20.15 -2.20 -6.87
C ILE A 23 -18.68 -1.79 -6.60
N TRP A 24 -18.38 -0.50 -6.49
CA TRP A 24 -17.01 -0.01 -6.33
C TRP A 24 -16.35 -0.48 -5.03
N ALA A 25 -17.09 -0.48 -3.92
CA ALA A 25 -16.58 -0.90 -2.61
C ALA A 25 -16.14 -2.39 -2.57
N PRO A 26 -16.96 -3.37 -2.98
CA PRO A 26 -16.54 -4.76 -3.06
C PRO A 26 -15.46 -4.98 -4.12
N ALA A 27 -15.52 -4.31 -5.27
CA ALA A 27 -14.47 -4.42 -6.29
C ALA A 27 -13.09 -3.97 -5.76
N ASN A 28 -13.05 -2.90 -4.95
CA ASN A 28 -11.84 -2.46 -4.27
C ASN A 28 -11.35 -3.51 -3.26
N TRP A 29 -12.26 -4.12 -2.50
CA TRP A 29 -11.90 -5.18 -1.56
C TRP A 29 -11.23 -6.36 -2.26
N PHE A 30 -11.78 -6.83 -3.37
CA PHE A 30 -11.21 -7.96 -4.12
C PHE A 30 -9.87 -7.64 -4.79
N THR A 31 -9.68 -6.41 -5.27
CA THR A 31 -8.47 -6.03 -6.02
C THR A 31 -7.32 -5.59 -5.13
N VAL A 32 -7.63 -4.97 -3.99
CA VAL A 32 -6.66 -4.25 -3.16
C VAL A 32 -6.63 -4.77 -1.71
N GLY A 33 -7.64 -5.53 -1.29
CA GLY A 33 -7.80 -5.97 0.09
C GLY A 33 -8.31 -4.86 1.03
N ARG A 34 -8.84 -3.76 0.48
CA ARG A 34 -9.40 -2.63 1.25
C ARG A 34 -10.67 -2.09 0.62
N TRP A 35 -11.57 -1.60 1.46
CA TRP A 35 -12.85 -0.99 1.05
C TRP A 35 -12.65 0.27 0.21
N GLN A 36 -11.61 1.05 0.54
CA GLN A 36 -11.31 2.33 -0.09
C GLN A 36 -9.89 2.30 -0.66
N ARG A 37 -9.73 2.88 -1.85
CA ARG A 37 -8.41 3.16 -2.43
C ARG A 37 -7.79 4.39 -1.77
N ARG A 38 -6.46 4.52 -1.81
CA ARG A 38 -5.78 5.70 -1.26
C ARG A 38 -6.10 6.93 -2.12
N GLN A 39 -6.44 8.04 -1.48
CA GLN A 39 -6.64 9.34 -2.14
C GLN A 39 -5.27 9.99 -2.41
N LEU A 40 -5.00 10.30 -3.69
CA LEU A 40 -3.71 10.79 -4.19
C LEU A 40 -3.74 12.26 -4.61
N GLU A 41 -4.74 13.00 -4.16
CA GLU A 41 -5.00 14.38 -4.58
C GLU A 41 -3.83 15.35 -4.30
N THR A 42 -3.01 15.06 -3.28
CA THR A 42 -1.86 15.91 -2.95
C THR A 42 -0.54 15.24 -3.33
N PRO A 43 0.47 16.03 -3.78
CA PRO A 43 1.80 15.50 -4.09
C PRO A 43 2.40 14.74 -2.90
N ASN A 44 2.28 15.26 -1.68
CA ASN A 44 2.81 14.60 -0.48
C ASN A 44 2.24 13.18 -0.31
N ARG A 45 0.95 12.97 -0.54
CA ARG A 45 0.34 11.63 -0.46
C ARG A 45 0.88 10.70 -1.54
N THR A 46 1.15 11.19 -2.75
CA THR A 46 1.81 10.37 -3.79
C THR A 46 3.25 10.00 -3.44
N TRP A 47 4.01 10.92 -2.84
CA TRP A 47 5.37 10.64 -2.38
C TRP A 47 5.39 9.60 -1.26
N MET A 48 4.48 9.71 -0.29
CA MET A 48 4.33 8.72 0.78
C MET A 48 3.89 7.36 0.23
N LEU A 49 2.98 7.32 -0.75
CA LEU A 49 2.58 6.08 -1.42
C LEU A 49 3.76 5.39 -2.11
N LYS A 50 4.58 6.16 -2.84
CA LYS A 50 5.80 5.65 -3.49
C LYS A 50 6.79 5.11 -2.46
N ARG A 51 6.95 5.80 -1.32
CA ARG A 51 7.80 5.33 -0.21
C ARG A 51 7.30 3.99 0.32
N ASP A 52 6.01 3.87 0.62
CA ASP A 52 5.43 2.63 1.15
C ASP A 52 5.57 1.47 0.16
N HIS A 53 5.36 1.73 -1.14
CA HIS A 53 5.60 0.74 -2.20
C HIS A 53 7.05 0.27 -2.27
N ARG A 54 8.02 1.18 -2.08
CA ARG A 54 9.45 0.82 -2.07
C ARG A 54 9.83 -0.01 -0.85
N LEU A 55 9.18 0.20 0.30
CA LEU A 55 9.48 -0.50 1.54
C LEU A 55 8.85 -1.89 1.61
N THR A 56 7.66 -2.08 1.05
CA THR A 56 6.86 -3.30 1.24
C THR A 56 6.55 -4.05 -0.05
N GLY A 57 6.91 -3.49 -1.22
CA GLY A 57 6.54 -4.03 -2.53
C GLY A 57 5.06 -3.87 -2.90
N ASN A 58 4.23 -3.39 -1.97
CA ASN A 58 2.80 -3.16 -2.20
C ASN A 58 2.31 -1.92 -1.45
N MET A 59 1.70 -1.00 -2.19
CA MET A 59 1.18 0.27 -1.67
C MET A 59 0.06 0.14 -0.63
N TYR A 60 -0.42 -1.07 -0.33
CA TYR A 60 -1.55 -1.27 0.60
C TYR A 60 -1.20 -2.09 1.84
N ILE A 61 0.02 -2.64 1.88
CA ILE A 61 0.58 -3.29 3.06
C ILE A 61 1.01 -2.19 4.03
N LEU A 62 0.55 -2.30 5.27
CA LEU A 62 0.98 -1.41 6.35
C LEU A 62 2.19 -2.03 7.03
N ASN A 63 3.25 -1.23 7.17
CA ASN A 63 4.38 -1.59 8.00
C ASN A 63 4.10 -1.08 9.42
N THR A 64 3.78 -1.99 10.32
CA THR A 64 3.55 -1.68 11.74
C THR A 64 4.88 -1.57 12.49
N LEU A 65 4.85 -1.17 13.76
CA LEU A 65 6.04 -1.11 14.61
C LEU A 65 6.77 -2.46 14.71
N ASP A 66 6.07 -3.59 14.53
CA ASP A 66 6.67 -4.95 14.50
C ASP A 66 7.74 -5.14 13.40
N SER A 67 7.77 -4.27 12.39
CA SER A 67 8.80 -4.30 11.34
C SER A 67 10.13 -3.68 11.78
N ILE A 68 10.13 -2.94 12.88
CA ILE A 68 11.30 -2.30 13.45
C ILE A 68 11.93 -3.32 14.39
N LYS A 69 13.15 -3.77 14.08
CA LYS A 69 13.89 -4.68 14.96
C LYS A 69 14.29 -3.92 16.22
N ASP A 70 14.06 -4.52 17.38
CA ASP A 70 14.66 -4.05 18.62
C ASP A 70 16.18 -4.24 18.53
N GLU A 71 16.95 -3.24 18.97
CA GLU A 71 18.42 -3.24 18.82
C GLU A 71 19.13 -4.39 19.56
N ASP A 72 18.40 -5.11 20.42
CA ASP A 72 18.87 -6.24 21.22
C ASP A 72 18.49 -7.63 20.66
N GLU A 73 17.67 -7.72 19.60
CA GLU A 73 17.18 -9.00 19.09
C GLU A 73 17.98 -9.50 17.87
N LYS A 74 18.58 -10.70 18.00
CA LYS A 74 19.29 -11.37 16.90
C LYS A 74 18.37 -11.51 15.68
N PRO A 75 18.87 -11.32 14.45
CA PRO A 75 18.03 -11.29 13.26
C PRO A 75 17.25 -12.60 13.09
N VAL A 76 15.93 -12.55 13.27
CA VAL A 76 15.03 -13.65 12.95
C VAL A 76 14.73 -13.62 11.44
N PRO A 77 14.89 -14.74 10.71
CA PRO A 77 14.61 -14.77 9.28
C PRO A 77 13.12 -14.51 9.03
N ASN A 78 12.84 -13.53 8.17
CA ASN A 78 11.50 -13.10 7.82
C ASN A 78 10.76 -14.21 7.05
N LYS A 79 9.77 -14.85 7.69
CA LYS A 79 9.02 -16.00 7.12
C LYS A 79 8.07 -15.62 5.96
N PHE A 80 7.92 -14.34 5.64
CA PHE A 80 6.93 -13.85 4.67
C PHE A 80 7.51 -13.02 3.51
N SER A 81 8.83 -13.05 3.31
CA SER A 81 9.42 -12.42 2.13
C SER A 81 9.33 -13.37 0.91
N PRO A 82 8.64 -13.02 -0.20
CA PRO A 82 8.61 -13.86 -1.40
C PRO A 82 9.94 -13.86 -2.16
N HIS A 83 10.91 -13.04 -1.73
CA HIS A 83 12.22 -12.87 -2.36
C HIS A 83 13.33 -13.58 -1.56
N HIS A 84 13.19 -14.87 -1.27
CA HIS A 84 14.22 -15.63 -0.57
C HIS A 84 15.47 -15.95 -1.42
N ASN A 85 15.46 -15.71 -2.74
CA ASN A 85 16.49 -16.29 -3.63
C ASN A 85 17.46 -15.30 -4.30
N LEU A 86 17.54 -14.02 -3.90
CA LEU A 86 18.41 -13.05 -4.59
C LEU A 86 19.49 -12.40 -3.72
N ASP A 87 19.43 -12.53 -2.40
CA ASP A 87 20.34 -11.80 -1.50
C ASP A 87 21.67 -12.51 -1.20
N ALA A 88 21.83 -13.78 -1.60
CA ALA A 88 23.07 -14.53 -1.40
C ALA A 88 24.23 -14.08 -2.35
N ALA A 89 23.98 -13.17 -3.29
CA ALA A 89 24.96 -12.78 -4.32
C ALA A 89 25.69 -11.45 -4.05
N ASN A 90 25.35 -10.70 -2.99
CA ASN A 90 25.82 -9.32 -2.82
C ASN A 90 26.49 -9.00 -1.47
N GLU A 91 27.16 -9.97 -0.85
CA GLU A 91 28.13 -9.67 0.20
C GLU A 91 29.40 -9.06 -0.41
N ARG A 92 29.43 -7.72 -0.52
CA ARG A 92 30.68 -6.96 -0.61
C ARG A 92 30.82 -6.10 0.64
N PRO A 93 31.95 -6.14 1.37
CA PRO A 93 32.13 -5.36 2.58
C PRO A 93 32.28 -3.87 2.23
N LEU A 94 31.38 -3.04 2.76
CA LEU A 94 31.48 -1.58 2.69
C LEU A 94 32.65 -1.10 3.55
N LEU A 95 33.75 -0.74 2.90
CA LEU A 95 34.90 -0.06 3.50
C LEU A 95 34.48 1.30 4.06
N TRP A 96 34.56 1.42 5.40
CA TRP A 96 34.22 2.59 6.19
C TRP A 96 35.37 3.62 6.13
N HIS A 97 35.23 4.67 5.32
CA HIS A 97 36.17 5.80 5.31
C HIS A 97 35.64 7.00 6.10
N GLY A 98 36.24 7.22 7.27
CA GLY A 98 36.75 8.53 7.69
C GLY A 98 35.78 9.50 8.38
N LYS A 99 35.97 9.67 9.70
CA LYS A 99 36.61 10.86 10.31
C LYS A 99 36.52 10.78 11.84
N ARG A 100 37.61 10.37 12.49
CA ARG A 100 37.89 10.76 13.88
C ARG A 100 38.72 12.04 13.82
N ARG A 101 38.18 13.16 14.30
CA ARG A 101 38.99 14.26 14.82
C ARG A 101 38.96 14.14 16.34
N ALA A 102 40.09 13.82 16.93
CA ALA A 102 40.34 13.98 18.35
C ALA A 102 41.85 14.26 18.56
N ALA A 103 42.13 15.41 19.19
CA ALA A 103 43.30 15.80 19.99
C ALA A 103 44.73 15.59 19.42
N MET A 104 45.41 16.70 19.09
CA MET A 104 46.45 17.34 19.92
C MET A 104 46.85 18.68 19.31
#